data_AF-A0A3D2XJ94-F1
#
_entry.id   AF-A0A3D2XJ94-F1
#
_cell.length_a   1.000
_cell.length_b   1.000
_cell.length_c   1.000
_cell.angle_alpha   90.00
_cell.angle_beta   90.00
_cell.angle_gamma   90.00
#
_symmetry.space_group_name_H-M   'P 1'
#
loop_
_entity.id
_entity.type
_entity.pdbx_description
1 polymer ?
#
loop_
_entity_poly.entity_id
_entity_poly.type
_entity_poly.pdbx_seq_one_letter_code
_entity_poly.pdbx_strand_id
1 'polypeptide(L)'
;MSNALHQKGFFLKQSWFEITDIGLVIKTKTLTSNDEFFMNFEDIGTKIIRSNGGKKGWLIATVVFVILSIGMYVMEQSGGNAEKNAYLFYLIIAIICIVVYLMTYKRSFFLVTNDNSNAIEFLVDKPSKKEIGDFIQILKNRRKEYLSSKYGQLTKLISYEQQYNTLNWLNRSDVFSKEEYEAKLAELNGLFSGSNSIIGFHNR
;
A
#
# COMPACT_ATOMS: atom_id res chain seq x y z
N MET A 1 21.69 8.34 1.74
CA MET A 1 20.38 7.70 1.99
C MET A 1 20.08 6.78 0.82
N SER A 2 19.47 5.61 1.03
CA SER A 2 19.36 4.56 0.00
C SER A 2 18.08 4.72 -0.83
N ASN A 3 18.20 4.73 -2.16
CA ASN A 3 17.06 4.65 -3.10
C ASN A 3 16.47 3.23 -3.20
N ALA A 4 17.06 2.28 -2.47
CA ALA A 4 16.62 0.90 -2.42
C ALA A 4 16.25 0.47 -0.99
N LEU A 5 15.18 -0.31 -0.87
CA LEU A 5 14.74 -0.94 0.37
C LEU A 5 14.62 -2.44 0.16
N HIS A 6 15.16 -3.23 1.10
CA HIS A 6 15.05 -4.68 1.08
C HIS A 6 14.35 -5.18 2.34
N GLN A 7 13.24 -5.89 2.17
CA GLN A 7 12.43 -6.44 3.25
C GLN A 7 12.44 -7.97 3.20
N LYS A 8 12.80 -8.60 4.33
CA LYS A 8 12.77 -10.07 4.49
C LYS A 8 11.51 -10.50 5.23
N GLY A 9 10.57 -11.08 4.50
CA GLY A 9 9.34 -11.66 5.02
C GLY A 9 9.55 -13.02 5.70
N PHE A 10 8.44 -13.74 5.86
CA PHE A 10 8.40 -15.10 6.40
C PHE A 10 8.49 -16.13 5.27
N PHE A 11 8.98 -17.36 5.55
CA PHE A 11 9.20 -18.44 4.56
C PHE A 11 9.91 -17.96 3.28
N LEU A 12 11.10 -17.36 3.44
CA LEU A 12 11.96 -16.93 2.33
C LEU A 12 11.36 -15.85 1.42
N LYS A 13 10.20 -15.26 1.76
CA LYS A 13 9.69 -14.09 1.04
C LYS A 13 10.68 -12.94 1.17
N GLN A 14 11.13 -12.39 0.05
CA GLN A 14 11.99 -11.21 -0.01
C GLN A 14 11.37 -10.20 -0.97
N SER A 15 11.36 -8.95 -0.56
CA SER A 15 10.83 -7.84 -1.38
C SER A 15 11.91 -6.77 -1.49
N TRP A 16 12.26 -6.40 -2.73
CA TRP A 16 13.16 -5.30 -3.05
C TRP A 16 12.35 -4.20 -3.70
N PHE A 17 12.59 -2.98 -3.24
CA PHE A 17 11.97 -1.77 -3.75
C PHE A 17 13.08 -0.85 -4.21
N GLU A 18 13.00 -0.35 -5.43
CA GLU A 18 14.01 0.52 -6.02
C GLU A 18 13.32 1.72 -6.68
N ILE A 19 13.65 2.92 -6.22
CA ILE A 19 13.12 4.17 -6.74
C ILE A 19 13.91 4.53 -8.00
N THR A 20 13.20 4.68 -9.12
CA THR A 20 13.76 5.12 -10.40
C THR A 20 13.36 6.56 -10.69
N ASP A 21 13.73 7.08 -11.87
CA ASP A 21 13.40 8.46 -12.26
C ASP A 21 11.93 8.68 -12.60
N ILE A 22 11.21 7.61 -12.94
CA ILE A 22 9.81 7.65 -13.41
C ILE A 22 8.85 6.85 -12.53
N GLY A 23 9.36 6.07 -11.56
CA GLY A 23 8.51 5.25 -10.72
C GLY A 23 9.25 4.40 -9.69
N LEU A 24 8.64 3.26 -9.36
CA LEU A 24 9.11 2.30 -8.37
C LEU A 24 9.13 0.90 -8.96
N VAL A 25 10.30 0.26 -8.93
CA VAL A 25 10.46 -1.15 -9.26
C VAL A 25 10.27 -1.97 -7.99
N ILE A 26 9.42 -2.99 -8.07
CA ILE A 26 9.14 -3.91 -6.96
C ILE A 26 9.45 -5.32 -7.42
N LYS A 27 10.42 -5.96 -6.76
CA LYS A 27 10.78 -7.36 -6.96
C LYS A 27 10.36 -8.14 -5.74
N THR A 28 9.59 -9.20 -5.92
CA THR A 28 9.19 -10.10 -4.84
C THR A 28 9.58 -11.53 -5.18
N LYS A 29 10.44 -12.11 -4.36
CA LYS A 29 10.79 -13.52 -4.44
C LYS A 29 10.08 -14.28 -3.33
N THR A 30 9.39 -15.35 -3.70
CA THR A 30 8.87 -16.36 -2.79
C THR A 30 9.53 -17.70 -3.08
N LEU A 31 9.14 -18.77 -2.37
CA LEU A 31 9.65 -20.10 -2.67
C LEU A 31 9.25 -20.58 -4.07
N THR A 32 8.08 -20.16 -4.57
CA THR A 32 7.47 -20.66 -5.81
C THR A 32 7.40 -19.64 -6.93
N SER A 33 7.49 -18.34 -6.62
CA SER A 33 7.38 -17.26 -7.60
C SER A 33 8.52 -16.26 -7.47
N ASN A 34 8.85 -15.62 -8.60
CA ASN A 34 9.67 -14.44 -8.64
C ASN A 34 8.93 -13.42 -9.51
N ASP A 35 8.33 -12.43 -8.85
CA ASP A 35 7.45 -11.46 -9.46
C ASP A 35 8.17 -10.12 -9.50
N GLU A 36 8.28 -9.52 -10.68
CA GLU A 36 8.82 -8.18 -10.87
C GLU A 36 7.76 -7.33 -11.55
N PHE A 37 7.46 -6.18 -10.96
CA PHE A 37 6.56 -5.21 -11.57
C PHE A 37 7.07 -3.79 -11.36
N PHE A 38 6.72 -2.94 -12.31
CA PHE A 38 7.05 -1.53 -12.32
C PHE A 38 5.78 -0.71 -12.13
N MET A 39 5.84 0.29 -11.25
CA MET A 39 4.72 1.19 -10.97
C MET A 39 5.14 2.63 -11.22
N ASN A 40 4.39 3.35 -12.05
CA ASN A 40 4.68 4.76 -12.34
C ASN A 40 4.34 5.64 -11.13
N PHE A 41 4.98 6.81 -11.02
CA PHE A 41 4.67 7.75 -9.94
C PHE A 41 3.21 8.24 -9.91
N GLU A 42 2.55 8.25 -11.07
CA GLU A 42 1.13 8.53 -11.24
C GLU A 42 0.25 7.50 -10.51
N ASP A 43 0.70 6.24 -10.43
CA ASP A 43 -0.05 5.11 -9.86
C ASP A 43 0.29 4.88 -8.37
N ILE A 44 1.27 5.58 -7.83
CA ILE A 44 1.67 5.48 -6.42
C ILE A 44 0.85 6.48 -5.60
N GLY A 45 0.19 5.99 -4.55
CA GLY A 45 -0.54 6.84 -3.62
C GLY A 45 0.19 7.19 -2.33
N THR A 46 -0.34 8.16 -1.59
CA THR A 46 0.23 8.70 -0.35
C THR A 46 -0.48 8.21 0.91
N LYS A 47 -1.69 7.66 0.75
CA LYS A 47 -2.55 7.18 1.84
C LYS A 47 -2.01 5.88 2.41
N ILE A 48 -1.93 5.81 3.73
CA ILE A 48 -1.44 4.64 4.46
C ILE A 48 -2.61 3.86 5.04
N ILE A 49 -2.79 2.62 4.60
CA ILE A 49 -3.73 1.67 5.22
C ILE A 49 -2.92 0.64 6.03
N ARG A 50 -3.25 0.45 7.30
CA ARG A 50 -2.56 -0.54 8.15
C ARG A 50 -3.31 -1.87 8.15
N SER A 51 -2.57 -2.96 8.05
CA SER A 51 -3.11 -4.31 8.17
C SER A 51 -2.27 -5.14 9.12
N ASN A 52 -2.95 -5.73 10.09
CA ASN A 52 -2.33 -6.64 11.06
C ASN A 52 -3.07 -7.97 10.96
N GLY A 53 -2.36 -9.03 10.62
CA GLY A 53 -3.00 -10.33 10.53
C GLY A 53 -2.04 -11.47 10.16
N GLY A 54 -2.30 -12.63 10.76
CA GLY A 54 -1.81 -13.92 10.28
C GLY A 54 -2.85 -14.59 9.38
N LYS A 55 -2.52 -15.77 8.86
CA LYS A 55 -3.45 -16.57 8.06
C LYS A 55 -4.57 -17.11 8.97
N LYS A 56 -5.76 -16.48 8.91
CA LYS A 56 -6.91 -16.80 9.78
C LYS A 56 -7.35 -18.27 9.74
N GLY A 57 -7.11 -18.98 8.62
CA GLY A 57 -7.41 -20.42 8.51
C GLY A 57 -6.74 -21.26 9.61
N TRP A 58 -5.50 -20.92 10.00
CA TRP A 58 -4.81 -21.63 11.09
C TRP A 58 -5.41 -21.33 12.47
N LEU A 59 -5.93 -20.11 12.67
CA LEU A 59 -6.66 -19.76 13.89
C LEU A 59 -7.96 -20.57 13.99
N ILE A 60 -8.72 -20.66 12.89
CA ILE A 60 -9.96 -21.45 12.82
C ILE A 60 -9.66 -22.93 13.08
N ALA A 61 -8.64 -23.49 12.43
CA ALA A 61 -8.21 -24.86 12.66
C ALA A 61 -7.84 -25.12 14.13
N THR A 62 -7.13 -24.19 14.76
CA THR A 62 -6.80 -24.26 16.20
C THR A 62 -8.07 -24.40 17.04
N VAL A 63 -9.08 -23.54 16.81
CA VAL A 63 -10.35 -23.58 17.56
C VAL A 63 -11.07 -24.92 17.36
N VAL A 64 -11.15 -25.42 16.13
CA VAL A 64 -11.77 -26.71 15.81
C VAL A 64 -11.08 -27.85 16.55
N PHE A 65 -9.75 -27.92 16.52
CA PHE A 65 -9.00 -28.99 17.18
C PHE A 65 -9.06 -28.91 18.71
N VAL A 66 -9.15 -27.70 19.29
CA VAL A 66 -9.40 -27.52 20.73
C VAL A 66 -10.78 -28.07 21.11
N ILE A 67 -11.82 -27.78 20.34
CA ILE A 67 -13.17 -28.29 20.58
C ILE A 67 -13.19 -29.81 20.50
N LEU A 68 -12.54 -30.40 19.48
CA LEU A 68 -12.41 -31.85 19.35
C LEU A 68 -11.66 -32.47 20.54
N SER A 69 -10.56 -31.85 20.99
CA SER A 69 -9.81 -32.31 22.17
C SER A 69 -10.69 -32.33 23.42
N ILE A 70 -11.45 -31.25 23.67
CA ILE A 70 -12.39 -31.17 24.80
C ILE A 70 -13.49 -32.23 24.67
N GLY A 71 -14.06 -32.40 23.48
CA GLY A 71 -15.10 -33.42 23.24
C GLY A 71 -14.62 -34.84 23.52
N MET A 72 -13.42 -35.19 23.05
CA MET A 72 -12.81 -36.51 23.31
C MET A 72 -12.50 -36.71 24.79
N TYR A 73 -12.04 -35.67 25.48
CA TYR A 73 -11.80 -35.73 26.93
C TYR A 73 -13.08 -36.00 27.72
N VAL A 74 -14.18 -35.30 27.39
CA VAL A 74 -15.50 -35.52 28.03
C VAL A 74 -16.02 -36.92 27.74
N MET A 75 -15.88 -37.40 26.50
CA MET A 75 -16.33 -38.74 26.12
C MET A 75 -15.56 -39.85 26.84
N GLU A 76 -14.23 -39.70 26.99
CA GLU A 76 -13.39 -40.62 27.76
C GLU A 76 -13.81 -40.67 29.24
N GLN A 77 -14.05 -39.52 29.86
CA GLN A 77 -14.50 -39.44 31.25
C GLN A 77 -15.92 -39.97 31.48
N SER A 78 -16.77 -39.92 30.46
CA SER A 78 -18.15 -40.41 30.54
C SER A 78 -18.26 -41.93 30.32
N GLY A 79 -17.13 -42.64 30.22
CA GLY A 79 -17.10 -44.07 29.91
C GLY A 79 -17.51 -44.39 28.46
N GLY A 80 -17.45 -43.39 27.57
CA GLY A 80 -17.72 -43.57 26.14
C GLY A 80 -16.62 -44.36 25.44
N ASN A 81 -16.91 -44.84 24.24
CA ASN A 81 -15.99 -45.64 23.43
C ASN A 81 -14.92 -44.78 22.73
N ALA A 82 -14.25 -43.90 23.48
CA ALA A 82 -13.16 -43.07 22.99
C ALA A 82 -11.83 -43.78 23.21
N GLU A 83 -10.92 -43.66 22.23
CA GLU A 83 -9.55 -44.13 22.41
C GLU A 83 -8.86 -43.37 23.54
N LYS A 84 -8.20 -44.11 24.42
CA LYS A 84 -7.46 -43.54 25.57
C LYS A 84 -6.45 -42.50 25.08
N ASN A 85 -6.46 -41.31 25.65
CA ASN A 85 -5.57 -40.19 25.30
C ASN A 85 -5.79 -39.55 23.92
N ALA A 86 -6.88 -39.85 23.20
CA ALA A 86 -7.17 -39.18 21.93
C ALA A 86 -7.25 -37.64 22.07
N TYR A 87 -7.68 -37.14 23.23
CA TYR A 87 -7.70 -35.70 23.52
C TYR A 87 -6.32 -35.04 23.45
N LEU A 88 -5.24 -35.75 23.82
CA LEU A 88 -3.86 -35.23 23.75
C LEU A 88 -3.39 -35.09 22.31
N PHE A 89 -3.77 -36.03 21.42
CA PHE A 89 -3.43 -35.97 20.01
C PHE A 89 -4.01 -34.71 19.35
N TYR A 90 -5.31 -34.45 19.53
CA TYR A 90 -5.94 -33.25 19.00
C TYR A 90 -5.39 -31.96 19.63
N LEU A 91 -5.01 -32.00 20.91
CA LEU A 91 -4.37 -30.88 21.58
C LEU A 91 -3.00 -30.53 20.96
N ILE A 92 -2.17 -31.54 20.66
CA ILE A 92 -0.88 -31.34 20.00
C ILE A 92 -1.07 -30.70 18.62
N ILE A 93 -2.05 -31.16 17.84
CA ILE A 93 -2.36 -30.56 16.53
C ILE A 93 -2.80 -29.11 16.70
N ALA A 94 -3.65 -28.80 17.68
CA ALA A 94 -4.05 -27.43 17.98
C ALA A 94 -2.84 -26.53 18.32
N ILE A 95 -1.89 -27.04 19.11
CA ILE A 95 -0.64 -26.33 19.44
C ILE A 95 0.19 -26.05 18.17
N ILE A 96 0.32 -27.04 17.28
CA ILE A 96 1.01 -26.84 16.00
C ILE A 96 0.32 -25.76 15.17
N CYS A 97 -1.02 -25.80 15.07
CA CYS A 97 -1.78 -24.80 14.32
C CYS A 97 -1.60 -23.38 14.86
N ILE A 98 -1.61 -23.18 16.19
CA ILE A 98 -1.41 -21.85 16.78
C ILE A 98 0.03 -21.35 16.61
N VAL A 99 1.03 -22.24 16.72
CA VAL A 99 2.42 -21.88 16.42
C VAL A 99 2.55 -21.42 14.97
N VAL A 100 1.98 -22.17 14.01
CA VAL A 100 1.99 -21.76 12.60
C VAL A 100 1.25 -20.43 12.39
N TYR A 101 0.11 -20.21 13.07
CA TYR A 101 -0.59 -18.92 13.01
C TYR A 101 0.32 -17.77 13.46
N LEU A 102 0.96 -17.89 14.63
CA LEU A 102 1.86 -16.89 15.20
C LEU A 102 3.05 -16.63 14.27
N MET A 103 3.61 -17.68 13.67
CA MET A 103 4.71 -17.53 12.70
C MET A 103 4.26 -16.81 11.40
N THR A 104 3.01 -17.00 10.98
CA THR A 104 2.46 -16.27 9.81
C THR A 104 1.98 -14.85 10.12
N TYR A 105 1.95 -14.46 11.39
CA TYR A 105 1.49 -13.14 11.79
C TYR A 105 2.44 -12.06 11.29
N LYS A 106 1.93 -11.10 10.53
CA LYS A 106 2.69 -9.95 10.05
C LYS A 106 1.94 -8.65 10.30
N ARG A 107 2.72 -7.59 10.49
CA ARG A 107 2.26 -6.20 10.49
C ARG A 107 2.75 -5.56 9.20
N SER A 108 1.82 -5.17 8.35
CA SER A 108 2.11 -4.45 7.12
C SER A 108 1.29 -3.17 7.03
N PHE A 109 1.76 -2.25 6.21
CA PHE A 109 0.95 -1.14 5.74
C PHE A 109 1.00 -1.09 4.22
N PHE A 110 -0.01 -0.47 3.65
CA PHE A 110 -0.15 -0.31 2.22
C PHE A 110 -0.10 1.17 1.88
N LEU A 111 0.71 1.53 0.90
CA LEU A 111 0.54 2.79 0.19
C LEU A 111 -0.50 2.58 -0.90
N VAL A 112 -1.59 3.33 -0.82
CA VAL A 112 -2.70 3.25 -1.78
C VAL A 112 -3.02 4.61 -2.36
N THR A 113 -3.47 4.60 -3.60
CA THR A 113 -4.06 5.77 -4.26
C THR A 113 -5.37 6.17 -3.58
N ASN A 114 -5.91 7.34 -3.95
CA ASN A 114 -7.14 7.86 -3.35
C ASN A 114 -8.38 6.99 -3.59
N ASP A 115 -8.41 6.26 -4.70
CA ASP A 115 -9.42 5.26 -5.05
C ASP A 115 -9.16 3.88 -4.40
N ASN A 116 -8.15 3.77 -3.53
CA ASN A 116 -7.70 2.54 -2.87
C ASN A 116 -7.25 1.43 -3.86
N SER A 117 -6.82 1.80 -5.06
CA SER A 117 -6.23 0.87 -6.03
C SER A 117 -4.70 0.82 -5.84
N ASN A 118 -4.05 -0.08 -6.58
CA ASN A 118 -2.59 -0.16 -6.72
C ASN A 118 -1.81 -0.17 -5.39
N ALA A 119 -2.26 -1.01 -4.46
CA ALA A 119 -1.70 -1.07 -3.12
C ALA A 119 -0.29 -1.65 -3.08
N ILE A 120 0.69 -0.87 -2.62
CA ILE A 120 2.06 -1.35 -2.37
C ILE A 120 2.19 -1.77 -0.91
N GLU A 121 2.42 -3.07 -0.66
CA GLU A 121 2.64 -3.61 0.68
C GLU A 121 4.06 -3.34 1.19
N PHE A 122 4.18 -2.77 2.39
CA PHE A 122 5.42 -2.67 3.15
C PHE A 122 5.28 -3.36 4.51
N LEU A 123 6.31 -4.07 4.96
CA LEU A 123 6.37 -4.61 6.32
C LEU A 123 6.77 -3.51 7.31
N VAL A 124 6.01 -3.30 8.39
CA VAL A 124 6.15 -2.15 9.31
C VAL A 124 7.52 -2.09 10.01
N ASP A 125 8.09 -3.24 10.34
CA ASP A 125 9.24 -3.36 11.23
C ASP A 125 10.46 -4.03 10.57
N LYS A 126 10.50 -4.06 9.23
CA LYS A 126 11.58 -4.73 8.47
C LYS A 126 12.04 -3.89 7.29
N PRO A 127 13.32 -3.49 7.17
CA PRO A 127 14.45 -3.80 8.07
C PRO A 127 14.38 -3.07 9.42
N SER A 128 13.96 -1.81 9.44
CA SER A 128 13.62 -1.07 10.66
C SER A 128 12.56 0.00 10.36
N LYS A 129 11.78 0.41 11.38
CA LYS A 129 10.78 1.48 11.23
C LYS A 129 11.39 2.76 10.64
N LYS A 130 12.62 3.08 11.04
CA LYS A 130 13.33 4.28 10.58
C LYS A 130 13.67 4.18 9.10
N GLU A 131 14.31 3.09 8.66
CA GLU A 131 14.69 2.92 7.25
C GLU A 131 13.48 2.89 6.32
N ILE A 132 12.37 2.30 6.77
CA ILE A 132 11.12 2.34 6.01
C ILE A 132 10.58 3.76 5.95
N GLY A 133 10.54 4.48 7.09
CA GLY A 133 10.10 5.87 7.12
C GLY A 133 10.92 6.76 6.19
N ASP A 134 12.24 6.64 6.23
CA ASP A 134 13.18 7.37 5.38
C ASP A 134 12.94 7.04 3.90
N PHE A 135 12.79 5.76 3.56
CA PHE A 135 12.49 5.33 2.18
C PHE A 135 11.16 5.89 1.66
N ILE A 136 10.10 5.82 2.47
CA ILE A 136 8.77 6.31 2.10
C ILE A 136 8.80 7.83 1.92
N GLN A 137 9.56 8.56 2.74
CA GLN A 137 9.72 10.00 2.57
C GLN A 137 10.44 10.33 1.26
N ILE A 138 11.50 9.60 0.92
CA ILE A 138 12.21 9.77 -0.36
C ILE A 138 11.28 9.48 -1.54
N LEU A 139 10.50 8.39 -1.46
CA LEU A 139 9.52 8.03 -2.49
C LEU A 139 8.48 9.14 -2.70
N LYS A 140 7.93 9.70 -1.61
CA LYS A 140 6.96 10.80 -1.68
C LYS A 140 7.58 12.06 -2.29
N ASN A 141 8.80 12.40 -1.91
CA ASN A 141 9.51 13.57 -2.44
C ASN A 141 9.78 13.43 -3.94
N ARG A 142 10.35 12.29 -4.37
CA ARG A 142 10.62 12.00 -5.79
C ARG A 142 9.35 12.01 -6.63
N ARG A 143 8.28 11.42 -6.12
CA ARG A 143 6.96 11.49 -6.75
C ARG A 143 6.48 12.93 -6.89
N LYS A 144 6.54 13.73 -5.81
CA LYS A 144 6.12 15.14 -5.84
C LYS A 144 6.91 15.92 -6.90
N GLU A 145 8.23 15.77 -6.92
CA GLU A 145 9.12 16.42 -7.89
C GLU A 145 8.76 16.05 -9.33
N TYR A 146 8.63 14.74 -9.62
CA TYR A 146 8.29 14.25 -10.95
C TYR A 146 6.91 14.76 -11.42
N LEU A 147 5.87 14.62 -10.58
CA LEU A 147 4.51 15.04 -10.93
C LEU A 147 4.41 16.56 -11.11
N SER A 148 5.06 17.33 -10.23
CA SER A 148 5.11 18.79 -10.36
C SER A 148 5.86 19.23 -11.62
N SER A 149 6.98 18.57 -11.96
CA SER A 149 7.75 18.91 -13.15
C SER A 149 6.99 18.58 -14.45
N LYS A 150 6.28 17.46 -14.46
CA LYS A 150 5.59 16.95 -15.66
C LYS A 150 4.24 17.63 -15.90
N TYR A 151 3.48 17.92 -14.84
CA TYR A 151 2.10 18.38 -14.93
C TYR A 151 1.86 19.77 -14.29
N GLY A 152 2.83 20.32 -13.56
CA GLY A 152 2.68 21.59 -12.84
C GLY A 152 3.03 22.85 -13.66
N GLN A 153 3.42 22.69 -14.93
CA GLN A 153 3.75 23.80 -15.81
C GLN A 153 2.47 24.38 -16.45
N LEU A 154 2.29 25.70 -16.34
CA LEU A 154 1.16 26.40 -16.92
C LEU A 154 1.54 27.03 -18.26
N THR A 155 0.61 27.02 -19.21
CA THR A 155 0.85 27.54 -20.56
C THR A 155 -0.44 28.01 -21.22
N LYS A 156 -0.36 29.01 -22.10
CA LYS A 156 -1.51 29.43 -22.93
C LYS A 156 -1.84 28.45 -24.06
N LEU A 157 -0.97 27.47 -24.32
CA LEU A 157 -1.16 26.47 -25.36
C LEU A 157 -2.21 25.41 -25.01
N ILE A 158 -2.55 25.28 -23.73
CA ILE A 158 -3.53 24.33 -23.19
C ILE A 158 -4.73 25.13 -22.68
N SER A 159 -5.95 24.59 -22.74
CA SER A 159 -7.13 25.32 -22.26
C SER A 159 -7.06 25.57 -20.74
N TYR A 160 -7.76 26.61 -20.27
CA TYR A 160 -7.90 26.90 -18.84
C TYR A 160 -8.47 25.68 -18.09
N GLU A 161 -9.55 25.09 -18.62
CA GLU A 161 -10.24 23.97 -17.99
C GLU A 161 -9.33 22.74 -17.82
N GLN A 162 -8.54 22.40 -18.85
CA GLN A 162 -7.60 21.28 -18.78
C GLN A 162 -6.52 21.50 -17.72
N GLN A 163 -5.96 22.71 -17.63
CA GLN A 163 -4.96 23.06 -16.63
C GLN A 163 -5.56 23.10 -15.22
N TYR A 164 -6.78 23.64 -15.07
CA TYR A 164 -7.50 23.64 -13.81
C TYR A 164 -7.76 22.23 -13.29
N ASN A 165 -8.22 21.32 -14.16
CA ASN A 165 -8.42 19.91 -13.82
C ASN A 165 -7.11 19.22 -13.43
N THR A 166 -6.01 19.56 -14.11
CA THR A 166 -4.67 19.05 -13.79
C THR A 166 -4.20 19.53 -12.42
N LEU A 167 -4.35 20.81 -12.10
CA LEU A 167 -4.03 21.36 -10.78
C LEU A 167 -4.87 20.72 -9.68
N ASN A 168 -6.17 20.52 -9.92
CA ASN A 168 -7.05 19.81 -8.99
C ASN A 168 -6.58 18.38 -8.74
N TRP A 169 -6.20 17.65 -9.79
CA TRP A 169 -5.68 16.30 -9.66
C TRP A 169 -4.37 16.27 -8.87
N LEU A 170 -3.43 17.19 -9.13
CA LEU A 170 -2.17 17.32 -8.41
C LEU A 170 -2.39 17.61 -6.91
N ASN A 171 -3.30 18.53 -6.59
CA ASN A 171 -3.66 18.87 -5.22
C ASN A 171 -4.30 17.67 -4.49
N ARG A 172 -5.27 17.00 -5.12
CA ARG A 172 -5.87 15.78 -4.54
C ARG A 172 -4.84 14.66 -4.35
N SER A 173 -3.78 14.65 -5.15
CA SER A 173 -2.71 13.67 -5.11
C SER A 173 -1.60 14.00 -4.12
N ASP A 174 -1.79 14.98 -3.23
CA ASP A 174 -0.81 15.50 -2.26
C ASP A 174 0.50 15.97 -2.90
N VAL A 175 0.48 16.43 -4.15
CA VAL A 175 1.67 16.99 -4.81
C VAL A 175 1.92 18.43 -4.34
N PHE A 176 0.86 19.22 -4.22
CA PHE A 176 0.94 20.59 -3.73
C PHE A 176 0.40 20.69 -2.30
N SER A 177 1.07 21.50 -1.49
CA SER A 177 0.47 22.10 -0.30
C SER A 177 -0.66 23.04 -0.71
N LYS A 178 -1.51 23.39 0.25
CA LYS A 178 -2.63 24.29 0.01
C LYS A 178 -2.15 25.63 -0.54
N GLU A 179 -1.05 26.15 0.00
CA GLU A 179 -0.45 27.42 -0.40
C GLU A 179 0.15 27.35 -1.81
N GLU A 180 0.87 26.26 -2.13
CA GLU A 180 1.40 26.02 -3.49
C GLU A 180 0.26 25.92 -4.52
N TYR A 181 -0.84 25.24 -4.16
CA TYR A 181 -2.00 25.10 -5.03
C TYR A 181 -2.70 26.43 -5.29
N GLU A 182 -2.96 27.22 -4.24
CA GLU A 182 -3.60 28.54 -4.37
C GLU A 182 -2.73 29.50 -5.21
N ALA A 183 -1.41 29.47 -5.02
CA ALA A 183 -0.48 30.25 -5.84
C ALA A 183 -0.54 29.84 -7.32
N LYS A 184 -0.54 28.54 -7.62
CA LYS A 184 -0.67 28.02 -9.00
C LYS A 184 -2.02 28.35 -9.62
N LEU A 185 -3.09 28.33 -8.85
CA LEU A 185 -4.42 28.71 -9.32
C LEU A 185 -4.51 30.20 -9.65
N ALA A 186 -3.90 31.06 -8.82
CA ALA A 186 -3.80 32.49 -9.10
C ALA A 186 -2.97 32.77 -10.36
N GLU A 187 -1.85 32.07 -10.55
CA GLU A 187 -1.03 32.13 -11.76
C GLU A 187 -1.85 31.73 -13.01
N LEU A 188 -2.61 30.64 -12.94
CA LEU A 188 -3.49 30.19 -14.02
C LEU A 188 -4.56 31.24 -14.34
N ASN A 189 -5.24 31.79 -13.32
CA ASN A 189 -6.22 32.86 -13.51
C ASN A 189 -5.58 34.08 -14.19
N GLY A 190 -4.40 34.49 -13.76
CA GLY A 190 -3.65 35.60 -14.34
C GLY A 190 -3.31 35.38 -15.83
N LEU A 191 -2.93 34.16 -16.22
CA LEU A 191 -2.62 33.81 -17.61
C LEU A 191 -3.83 33.99 -18.54
N PHE A 192 -5.05 33.74 -18.07
CA PHE A 192 -6.28 33.78 -18.86
C PHE A 192 -7.17 35.01 -18.62
N SER A 193 -6.82 35.87 -17.66
CA SER A 193 -7.56 37.10 -17.32
C SER A 193 -7.62 38.14 -18.47
N GLY A 194 -6.90 37.92 -19.57
CA GLY A 194 -6.89 38.78 -20.76
C GLY A 194 -7.51 38.20 -22.03
N SER A 195 -8.07 36.99 -22.04
CA SER A 195 -8.60 36.35 -23.26
C SER A 195 -10.07 36.67 -23.58
N ASN A 196 -10.69 37.61 -22.86
CA ASN A 196 -12.05 38.10 -23.13
C ASN A 196 -12.07 39.45 -23.89
N SER A 197 -11.18 39.67 -24.85
CA SER A 197 -11.35 40.76 -25.82
C SER A 197 -12.25 40.31 -26.97
N ILE A 198 -13.56 40.40 -26.74
CA ILE A 198 -14.59 40.88 -27.67
C ILE A 198 -14.29 40.61 -29.17
N ILE A 199 -14.75 39.48 -29.71
CA ILE A 199 -15.01 39.36 -31.15
C ILE A 199 -16.31 40.13 -31.40
N GLY A 200 -16.19 41.45 -31.54
CA GLY A 200 -17.25 42.31 -32.03
C GLY A 200 -17.29 42.21 -33.54
N PHE A 201 -18.21 41.41 -34.08
CA PHE A 201 -18.60 41.54 -35.49
C PHE A 201 -19.23 42.92 -35.69
N HIS A 202 -18.44 43.87 -36.16
CA HIS A 202 -18.98 45.04 -36.88
C HIS A 202 -19.17 44.61 -38.33
N ASN A 203 -20.35 44.04 -38.64
CA ASN A 203 -20.84 44.05 -40.01
C ASN A 203 -21.39 45.45 -40.30
N ARG A 204 -20.71 46.15 -41.21
CA ARG A 204 -21.30 47.21 -42.03
C ARG A 204 -22.20 46.60 -43.09
#